data_AF-A0A2V8C4T7-F1
#
_entry.id   AF-A0A2V8C4T7-F1
#
_cell.length_a   1.000
_cell.length_b   1.000
_cell.length_c   1.000
_cell.angle_alpha   90.00
_cell.angle_beta   90.00
_cell.angle_gamma   90.00
#
_symmetry.space_group_name_H-M   'P 1'
#
loop_
_entity.id
_entity.type
_entity.pdbx_description
1 polymer ?
#
loop_
_entity_poly.entity_id
_entity_poly.type
_entity_poly.pdbx_seq_one_letter_code
_entity_poly.pdbx_strand_id
1 'polypeptide(L)'
;MLASIAFNYWMAIAVAMRGSRAWLAFAVATNLIVLGIFKYANFFADNVNTLLLALHAQPLVVPRLLLPIGISFFTFHAISYVVDVYRRDATAQKSPVHAALYLLLFPQLIAGPIIRYRDIADQLARRTVTINDLAYGIRRFVIGLAKKVLIANVVAGPADRIFAMPFAQLSIGHAWLGLVCYTLQIYFDFSGYSDMAIGLGRMFGFRFPENFRWPYIAASVQDFWRRWHISLSTWFRDYLYVPLGGN
;
A
#
# COMPACT_ATOMS: atom_id res chain seq x y z
N MET A 1 9.46 -3.87 -13.23
CA MET A 1 9.26 -4.72 -12.03
C MET A 1 10.41 -5.70 -11.81
N LEU A 2 10.73 -6.59 -12.76
CA LEU A 2 11.84 -7.57 -12.62
C LEU A 2 13.19 -6.93 -12.24
N ALA A 3 13.57 -5.84 -12.89
CA ALA A 3 14.79 -5.11 -12.56
C ALA A 3 14.81 -4.62 -11.10
N SER A 4 13.66 -4.18 -10.57
CA SER A 4 13.55 -3.72 -9.19
C SER A 4 13.58 -4.89 -8.20
N ILE A 5 13.03 -6.05 -8.55
CA ILE A 5 13.15 -7.28 -7.75
C ILE A 5 14.61 -7.70 -7.66
N ALA A 6 15.29 -7.80 -8.81
CA ALA A 6 16.70 -8.17 -8.88
C ALA A 6 17.57 -7.19 -8.08
N PHE A 7 17.33 -5.89 -8.24
CA PHE A 7 18.00 -4.84 -7.48
C PHE A 7 17.82 -5.04 -5.97
N ASN A 8 16.58 -5.15 -5.48
CA ASN A 8 16.32 -5.28 -4.05
C ASN A 8 16.81 -6.61 -3.46
N TYR A 9 16.80 -7.69 -4.24
CA TYR A 9 17.41 -8.97 -3.87
C TYR A 9 18.92 -8.83 -3.59
N TRP A 10 19.66 -8.27 -4.54
CA TRP A 10 21.10 -8.08 -4.39
C TRP A 10 21.45 -7.07 -3.30
N MET A 11 20.67 -5.99 -3.18
CA MET A 11 20.87 -5.00 -2.13
C MET A 11 20.68 -5.58 -0.73
N ALA A 12 19.65 -6.41 -0.51
CA ALA A 12 19.45 -7.08 0.76
C ALA A 12 20.63 -8.01 1.11
N ILE A 13 21.16 -8.76 0.14
CA ILE A 13 22.35 -9.61 0.34
C ILE A 13 23.58 -8.77 0.69
N ALA A 14 23.85 -7.70 -0.06
CA ALA A 14 24.98 -6.82 0.18
C ALA A 14 24.93 -6.17 1.56
N VAL A 15 23.73 -5.73 1.97
CA VAL A 15 23.46 -5.19 3.31
C VAL A 15 23.69 -6.24 4.39
N ALA A 16 23.22 -7.47 4.20
CA ALA A 16 23.43 -8.57 5.15
C ALA A 16 24.92 -8.90 5.34
N MET A 17 25.70 -8.88 4.27
CA MET A 17 27.13 -9.20 4.32
C MET A 17 27.99 -8.09 4.92
N ARG A 18 27.69 -6.82 4.58
CA ARG A 18 28.54 -5.67 4.94
C ARG A 18 28.06 -4.89 6.17
N GLY A 19 26.79 -5.00 6.55
CA GLY A 19 26.20 -4.25 7.66
C GLY A 19 26.26 -2.72 7.48
N SER A 20 26.41 -2.22 6.25
CA SER A 20 26.76 -0.83 5.99
C SER A 20 25.54 0.05 5.72
N ARG A 21 25.46 1.18 6.45
CA ARG A 21 24.41 2.21 6.29
C ARG A 21 24.38 2.82 4.90
N ALA A 22 25.52 2.89 4.21
CA ALA A 22 25.60 3.44 2.87
C ALA A 22 24.80 2.59 1.86
N TRP A 23 24.89 1.26 1.96
CA TRP A 23 24.14 0.34 1.10
C TRP A 23 22.64 0.43 1.40
N LEU A 24 22.26 0.53 2.67
CA LEU A 24 20.86 0.75 3.03
C LEU A 24 20.34 2.07 2.45
N ALA A 25 21.07 3.18 2.68
CA ALA A 25 20.66 4.50 2.19
C ALA A 25 20.54 4.52 0.67
N PHE A 26 21.48 3.90 -0.04
CA PHE A 26 21.42 3.74 -1.50
C PHE A 26 20.18 2.95 -1.93
N ALA A 27 19.90 1.80 -1.31
CA ALA A 27 18.72 0.99 -1.64
C ALA A 27 17.41 1.77 -1.45
N VAL A 28 17.27 2.44 -0.31
CA VAL A 28 16.08 3.23 0.03
C VAL A 28 15.94 4.41 -0.93
N ALA A 29 17.02 5.15 -1.19
CA ALA A 29 17.03 6.27 -2.12
C ALA A 29 16.62 5.84 -3.53
N THR A 30 17.17 4.74 -4.07
CA THR A 30 16.79 4.22 -5.39
C THR A 30 15.31 3.85 -5.45
N ASN A 31 14.77 3.16 -4.43
CA ASN A 31 13.36 2.80 -4.38
C ASN A 31 12.44 4.03 -4.35
N LEU A 32 12.81 5.06 -3.57
CA LEU A 32 12.06 6.32 -3.49
C LEU A 32 12.16 7.15 -4.77
N ILE A 33 13.32 7.20 -5.41
CA ILE A 33 13.53 7.88 -6.70
C ILE A 33 12.64 7.23 -7.77
N VAL A 34 12.64 5.90 -7.87
CA VAL A 34 11.78 5.18 -8.83
C VAL A 34 10.30 5.49 -8.57
N LEU A 35 9.86 5.43 -7.31
CA LEU A 35 8.49 5.81 -6.95
C LEU A 35 8.18 7.27 -7.33
N GLY A 36 9.10 8.19 -7.04
CA GLY A 36 8.97 9.62 -7.32
C GLY A 36 8.83 9.91 -8.82
N ILE A 37 9.68 9.30 -9.64
CA ILE A 37 9.63 9.44 -11.10
C ILE A 37 8.28 8.97 -11.63
N PHE A 38 7.88 7.74 -11.35
CA PHE A 38 6.63 7.22 -11.91
C PHE A 38 5.39 7.94 -11.39
N LYS A 39 5.40 8.41 -10.14
CA LYS A 39 4.23 9.05 -9.52
C LYS A 39 4.09 10.52 -9.88
N TYR A 40 5.19 11.26 -10.03
CA TYR A 40 5.16 12.71 -10.13
C TYR A 40 5.76 13.29 -11.41
N ALA A 41 6.48 12.53 -12.24
CA ALA A 41 7.10 13.09 -13.45
C ALA A 41 6.09 13.75 -14.40
N ASN A 42 4.93 13.11 -14.64
CA ASN A 42 3.88 13.72 -15.47
C ASN A 42 3.33 15.01 -14.84
N PHE A 43 3.11 15.03 -13.52
CA PHE A 43 2.66 16.23 -12.80
C PHE A 43 3.68 17.37 -12.93
N PHE A 44 4.97 17.09 -12.72
CA PHE A 44 6.02 18.09 -12.87
C PHE A 44 6.14 18.59 -14.32
N ALA A 45 6.07 17.69 -15.30
CA ALA A 45 6.09 18.07 -16.71
C ALA A 45 4.90 18.97 -17.08
N ASP A 46 3.69 18.63 -16.62
CA ASP A 46 2.49 19.42 -16.87
C ASP A 46 2.62 20.83 -16.24
N ASN A 47 3.11 20.95 -15.00
CA ASN A 47 3.33 22.25 -14.33
C ASN A 47 4.41 23.10 -15.01
N VAL A 48 5.54 22.49 -15.38
CA VAL A 48 6.61 23.21 -16.11
C VAL A 48 6.10 23.69 -17.45
N ASN A 49 5.31 22.89 -18.16
CA ASN A 49 4.71 23.29 -19.43
C ASN A 49 3.71 24.44 -19.26
N THR A 50 2.89 24.43 -18.20
CA THR A 50 2.02 25.57 -17.88
C THR A 50 2.83 26.85 -17.64
N LEU A 51 3.96 26.76 -16.93
CA LEU A 51 4.84 27.90 -16.69
C LEU A 51 5.52 28.40 -17.96
N LEU A 52 6.05 27.50 -18.80
CA LEU A 52 6.68 27.85 -20.08
C LEU A 52 5.69 28.56 -21.00
N LEU A 53 4.45 28.07 -21.08
CA LEU A 53 3.39 28.71 -21.84
C LEU A 53 3.09 30.12 -21.32
N ALA A 54 3.02 30.31 -19.99
CA ALA A 54 2.84 31.63 -19.39
C ALA A 54 4.00 32.60 -19.69
N LEU A 55 5.21 32.06 -19.88
CA LEU A 55 6.42 32.81 -20.24
C LEU A 55 6.64 32.93 -21.77
N HIS A 56 5.67 32.52 -22.60
CA HIS A 56 5.77 32.49 -24.07
C HIS A 56 6.94 31.65 -24.60
N ALA A 57 7.40 30.66 -23.82
CA ALA A 57 8.41 29.70 -24.22
C ALA A 57 7.76 28.42 -24.81
N GLN A 58 8.53 27.71 -25.64
CA GLN A 58 8.08 26.45 -26.22
C GLN A 58 7.91 25.37 -25.12
N PRO A 59 6.83 24.57 -25.15
CA PRO A 59 6.63 23.51 -24.17
C PRO A 59 7.66 22.40 -24.33
N LEU A 60 8.01 21.78 -23.22
CA LEU A 60 8.91 20.64 -23.17
C LEU A 60 8.14 19.36 -23.53
N VAL A 61 8.60 18.65 -24.55
CA VAL A 61 7.99 17.39 -24.98
C VAL A 61 8.53 16.26 -24.11
N VAL A 62 7.80 15.94 -23.04
CA VAL A 62 8.12 14.81 -22.16
C VAL A 62 7.20 13.62 -22.52
N PRO A 63 7.74 12.43 -22.84
CA PRO A 63 6.93 11.24 -23.00
C PRO A 63 6.13 10.95 -21.73
N ARG A 64 4.82 10.75 -21.85
CA ARG A 64 3.98 10.40 -20.69
C ARG A 64 4.40 9.04 -20.15
N LEU A 65 4.77 9.01 -18.89
CA LEU A 65 5.12 7.79 -18.18
C LEU A 65 3.84 7.09 -17.71
N LEU A 66 3.66 5.83 -18.09
CA LEU A 66 2.58 4.99 -17.59
C LEU A 66 2.88 4.59 -16.14
N LEU A 67 1.96 4.90 -15.22
CA LEU A 67 2.08 4.55 -13.81
C LEU A 67 1.82 3.05 -13.61
N PRO A 68 2.79 2.25 -13.11
CA PRO A 68 2.55 0.85 -12.84
C PRO A 68 1.58 0.71 -11.66
N ILE A 69 0.53 -0.11 -11.85
CA ILE A 69 -0.40 -0.46 -10.77
C ILE A 69 0.37 -1.08 -9.60
N GLY A 70 0.07 -0.65 -8.38
CA GLY A 70 0.68 -1.19 -7.16
C GLY A 70 2.12 -0.73 -6.88
N ILE A 71 2.69 0.21 -7.67
CA ILE A 71 4.08 0.66 -7.47
C ILE A 71 4.36 1.15 -6.05
N SER A 72 3.40 1.83 -5.40
CA SER A 72 3.58 2.30 -4.02
C SER A 72 3.73 1.15 -3.02
N PHE A 73 2.86 0.13 -3.10
CA PHE A 73 2.95 -1.05 -2.24
C PHE A 73 4.23 -1.83 -2.48
N PHE A 74 4.58 -2.04 -3.76
CA PHE A 74 5.82 -2.69 -4.15
C PHE A 74 7.04 -1.97 -3.57
N THR A 75 7.09 -0.64 -3.66
CA THR A 75 8.17 0.17 -3.09
C THR A 75 8.25 0.02 -1.56
N PHE A 76 7.11 0.02 -0.86
CA PHE A 76 7.09 -0.19 0.59
C PHE A 76 7.57 -1.59 1.00
N HIS A 77 7.23 -2.63 0.24
CA HIS A 77 7.73 -3.98 0.47
C HIS A 77 9.23 -4.08 0.21
N ALA A 78 9.71 -3.46 -0.87
CA ALA A 78 11.13 -3.40 -1.21
C ALA A 78 11.96 -2.69 -0.13
N ILE A 79 11.50 -1.53 0.34
CA ILE A 79 12.15 -0.80 1.44
C ILE A 79 12.12 -1.64 2.73
N SER A 80 10.96 -2.22 3.08
CA SER A 80 10.85 -3.09 4.25
C SER A 80 11.82 -4.26 4.17
N TYR A 81 12.00 -4.87 2.99
CA TYR A 81 12.95 -5.97 2.82
C TYR A 81 14.37 -5.58 3.23
N VAL A 82 14.91 -4.51 2.63
CA VAL A 82 16.30 -4.12 2.85
C VAL A 82 16.50 -3.56 4.26
N VAL A 83 15.52 -2.82 4.79
CA VAL A 83 15.58 -2.27 6.16
C VAL A 83 15.51 -3.39 7.21
N ASP A 84 14.59 -4.35 7.07
CA ASP A 84 14.44 -5.44 8.05
C ASP A 84 15.69 -6.33 8.08
N VAL A 85 16.30 -6.58 6.92
CA VAL A 85 17.59 -7.28 6.83
C VAL A 85 18.71 -6.47 7.47
N TYR A 86 18.79 -5.16 7.22
CA TYR A 86 19.78 -4.29 7.86
C TYR A 86 19.67 -4.30 9.39
N ARG A 87 18.44 -4.21 9.91
CA ARG A 87 18.15 -4.21 11.35
C ARG A 87 18.33 -5.58 12.01
N ARG A 88 18.50 -6.64 11.21
CA ARG A 88 18.54 -8.05 11.64
C ARG A 88 17.21 -8.54 12.25
N ASP A 89 16.11 -7.87 11.92
CA ASP A 89 14.76 -8.33 12.26
C ASP A 89 14.38 -9.57 11.43
N ALA A 90 15.01 -9.76 10.27
CA ALA A 90 14.86 -10.94 9.43
C ALA A 90 16.15 -11.24 8.64
N THR A 91 16.31 -12.48 8.20
CA THR A 91 17.45 -12.88 7.36
C THR A 91 17.20 -12.56 5.89
N ALA A 92 18.25 -12.22 5.13
CA ALA A 92 18.12 -12.02 3.69
C ALA A 92 17.69 -13.32 2.99
N GLN A 93 16.75 -13.24 2.05
CA GLN A 93 16.38 -14.39 1.23
C GLN A 93 17.58 -14.79 0.35
N LYS A 94 17.94 -16.06 0.43
CA LYS A 94 18.91 -16.70 -0.47
C LYS A 94 18.26 -17.21 -1.76
N SER A 95 16.93 -17.33 -1.77
CA SER A 95 16.16 -17.74 -2.94
C SER A 95 15.60 -16.50 -3.64
N PRO A 96 15.99 -16.21 -4.89
CA PRO A 96 15.43 -15.10 -5.65
C PRO A 96 13.92 -15.29 -5.90
N VAL A 97 13.45 -16.56 -5.94
CA VAL A 97 12.02 -16.89 -6.07
C VAL A 97 11.25 -16.47 -4.82
N HIS A 98 11.76 -16.72 -3.61
CA HIS A 98 11.10 -16.29 -2.38
C HIS A 98 11.11 -14.76 -2.23
N ALA A 99 12.21 -14.11 -2.63
CA ALA A 99 12.26 -12.64 -2.66
C ALA A 99 11.22 -12.07 -3.65
N ALA A 100 11.12 -12.64 -4.84
CA ALA A 100 10.10 -12.27 -5.81
C ALA A 100 8.68 -12.53 -5.29
N LEU A 101 8.44 -13.67 -4.64
CA LEU A 101 7.15 -14.02 -4.03
C LEU A 101 6.71 -12.98 -2.99
N TYR A 102 7.62 -12.50 -2.15
CA TYR A 102 7.30 -11.43 -1.20
C TYR A 102 6.93 -10.12 -1.92
N LEU A 103 7.79 -9.66 -2.84
CA LEU A 103 7.61 -8.38 -3.52
C LEU A 103 6.41 -8.36 -4.46
N LEU A 104 5.99 -9.53 -4.95
CA LEU A 104 4.88 -9.71 -5.88
C LEU A 104 3.70 -10.46 -5.27
N LEU A 105 3.56 -10.46 -3.94
CA LEU A 105 2.52 -11.24 -3.28
C LEU A 105 1.13 -10.74 -3.69
N PHE A 106 0.56 -11.37 -4.71
CA PHE A 106 -0.62 -10.89 -5.42
C PHE A 106 -1.86 -10.68 -4.52
N PRO A 107 -2.10 -11.45 -3.44
CA PRO A 107 -3.25 -11.22 -2.58
C PRO A 107 -3.36 -9.79 -2.03
N GLN A 108 -2.23 -9.09 -1.89
CA GLN A 108 -2.16 -7.75 -1.29
C GLN A 108 -1.70 -6.63 -2.23
N LEU A 109 -1.21 -6.95 -3.45
CA LEU A 109 -0.31 -6.08 -4.24
C LEU A 109 -0.90 -4.70 -4.61
N ILE A 110 -2.22 -4.52 -4.54
CA ILE A 110 -2.90 -3.28 -4.96
C ILE A 110 -3.58 -2.56 -3.78
N ALA A 111 -4.26 -3.30 -2.91
CA ALA A 111 -5.14 -2.72 -1.89
C ALA A 111 -5.26 -3.56 -0.60
N GLY A 112 -4.29 -4.46 -0.36
CA GLY A 112 -4.24 -5.26 0.86
C GLY A 112 -3.50 -4.55 2.01
N PRO A 113 -3.37 -5.20 3.17
CA PRO A 113 -2.47 -4.73 4.23
C PRO A 113 -1.03 -4.62 3.71
N ILE A 114 -0.26 -3.61 4.15
CA ILE A 114 1.18 -3.55 3.88
C ILE A 114 1.89 -4.54 4.79
N ILE A 115 2.31 -5.66 4.21
CA ILE A 115 3.12 -6.65 4.91
C ILE A 115 4.57 -6.18 4.99
N ARG A 116 5.13 -6.26 6.20
CA ARG A 116 6.57 -6.09 6.43
C ARG A 116 7.29 -7.41 6.19
N TYR A 117 8.51 -7.35 5.68
CA TYR A 117 9.28 -8.55 5.35
C TYR A 117 9.48 -9.45 6.58
N ARG A 118 9.82 -8.85 7.72
CA ARG A 118 9.97 -9.59 8.99
C ARG A 118 8.72 -10.37 9.42
N ASP A 119 7.53 -9.91 9.05
CA ASP A 119 6.27 -10.57 9.45
C ASP A 119 6.01 -11.86 8.64
N ILE A 120 6.62 -12.00 7.46
CA ILE A 120 6.41 -13.16 6.57
C ILE A 120 7.66 -13.94 6.20
N ALA A 121 8.86 -13.48 6.54
CA ALA A 121 10.12 -14.09 6.12
C ALA A 121 10.15 -15.61 6.38
N ASP A 122 9.71 -16.02 7.57
CA ASP A 122 9.63 -17.44 7.94
C ASP A 122 8.53 -18.19 7.18
N GLN A 123 7.41 -17.53 6.93
CA GLN A 123 6.26 -18.09 6.19
C GLN A 123 6.57 -18.32 4.71
N LEU A 124 7.51 -17.56 4.13
CA LEU A 124 8.00 -17.80 2.77
C LEU A 124 8.70 -19.16 2.66
N ALA A 125 9.48 -19.53 3.68
CA ALA A 125 10.21 -20.79 3.71
C ALA A 125 9.37 -21.96 4.23
N ARG A 126 8.55 -21.72 5.26
CA ARG A 126 7.78 -22.74 5.97
C ARG A 126 6.39 -22.21 6.28
N ARG A 127 5.43 -22.55 5.42
CA ARG A 127 3.99 -22.34 5.68
C ARG A 127 3.24 -23.65 5.58
N THR A 128 2.14 -23.73 6.31
CA THR A 128 1.22 -24.86 6.27
C THR A 128 -0.13 -24.38 5.76
N VAL A 129 -0.81 -25.24 5.01
CA VAL A 129 -2.17 -25.01 4.55
C VAL A 129 -3.04 -26.06 5.22
N THR A 130 -4.07 -25.61 5.92
CA THR A 130 -5.02 -26.47 6.62
C THR A 130 -6.43 -26.23 6.10
N ILE A 131 -7.32 -27.21 6.22
CA ILE A 131 -8.73 -27.06 5.84
C ILE A 131 -9.39 -25.94 6.65
N ASN A 132 -9.03 -25.83 7.94
CA ASN A 132 -9.50 -24.74 8.80
C ASN A 132 -9.11 -23.36 8.28
N ASP A 133 -7.89 -23.22 7.75
CA ASP A 133 -7.42 -21.97 7.16
C ASP A 133 -8.07 -21.65 5.83
N LEU A 134 -8.30 -22.67 5.00
CA LEU A 134 -9.04 -22.52 3.75
C LEU A 134 -10.48 -22.05 4.03
N ALA A 135 -11.18 -22.70 4.96
CA ALA A 135 -12.53 -22.33 5.35
C ALA A 135 -12.61 -20.91 5.95
N TYR A 136 -11.67 -20.57 6.84
CA TYR A 136 -11.56 -19.20 7.36
C TYR A 136 -11.32 -18.19 6.24
N GLY A 137 -10.39 -18.51 5.34
CA GLY A 137 -10.02 -17.66 4.22
C GLY A 137 -11.21 -17.38 3.31
N ILE A 138 -11.94 -18.42 2.91
CA ILE A 138 -13.14 -18.31 2.06
C ILE A 138 -14.17 -17.42 2.74
N ARG A 139 -14.49 -17.66 4.01
CA ARG A 139 -15.45 -16.84 4.75
C ARG A 139 -15.01 -15.38 4.80
N ARG A 140 -13.74 -15.10 5.10
CA ARG A 140 -13.22 -13.74 5.17
C ARG A 140 -13.28 -13.05 3.80
N PHE A 141 -12.91 -13.77 2.74
CA PHE A 141 -12.96 -13.27 1.38
C PHE A 141 -14.39 -12.90 0.97
N VAL A 142 -15.36 -13.79 1.21
CA VAL A 142 -16.78 -13.54 0.89
C VAL A 142 -17.32 -12.33 1.65
N ILE A 143 -16.97 -12.17 2.93
CA ILE A 143 -17.33 -10.98 3.71
C ILE A 143 -16.73 -9.72 3.09
N GLY A 144 -15.45 -9.75 2.70
CA GLY A 144 -14.79 -8.63 2.04
C GLY A 144 -15.43 -8.26 0.70
N LEU A 145 -15.76 -9.28 -0.10
CA LEU A 145 -16.46 -9.11 -1.37
C LEU A 145 -17.85 -8.52 -1.17
N ALA A 146 -18.60 -8.98 -0.16
CA ALA A 146 -19.91 -8.44 0.19
C ALA A 146 -19.82 -6.96 0.61
N LYS A 147 -18.84 -6.58 1.43
CA LYS A 147 -18.61 -5.16 1.79
C LYS A 147 -18.37 -4.31 0.55
N LYS A 148 -17.53 -4.77 -0.37
CA LYS A 148 -17.23 -4.05 -1.62
C LYS A 148 -18.46 -3.91 -2.51
N VAL A 149 -19.11 -5.03 -2.83
CA VAL A 149 -20.16 -5.08 -3.86
C VAL A 149 -21.50 -4.58 -3.34
N LEU A 150 -21.90 -5.01 -2.14
CA LEU A 150 -23.25 -4.73 -1.61
C LEU A 150 -23.34 -3.39 -0.88
N ILE A 151 -22.23 -2.87 -0.37
CA ILE A 151 -22.22 -1.60 0.38
C ILE A 151 -21.45 -0.55 -0.39
N ALA A 152 -20.12 -0.71 -0.55
CA ALA A 152 -19.27 0.35 -1.05
C ALA A 152 -19.66 0.81 -2.47
N ASN A 153 -19.89 -0.12 -3.40
CA ASN A 153 -20.30 0.20 -4.76
C ASN A 153 -21.70 0.83 -4.82
N VAL A 154 -22.61 0.44 -3.92
CA VAL A 154 -23.97 0.98 -3.86
C VAL A 154 -23.96 2.43 -3.41
N VAL A 155 -23.20 2.76 -2.36
CA VAL A 155 -23.11 4.13 -1.83
C VAL A 155 -22.17 5.04 -2.64
N ALA A 156 -21.28 4.46 -3.46
CA ALA A 156 -20.43 5.20 -4.40
C ALA A 156 -21.25 5.97 -5.44
N GLY A 157 -22.31 5.38 -6.00
CA GLY A 157 -23.14 6.03 -7.01
C GLY A 157 -23.75 7.36 -6.54
N PRO A 158 -24.45 7.41 -5.40
CA PRO A 158 -24.91 8.66 -4.79
C PRO A 158 -23.78 9.62 -4.44
N ALA A 159 -22.66 9.13 -3.88
CA ALA A 159 -21.50 9.97 -3.56
C ALA A 159 -20.99 10.69 -4.81
N ASP A 160 -20.65 9.96 -5.87
CA ASP A 160 -20.11 10.50 -7.11
C ASP A 160 -21.05 11.55 -7.73
N ARG A 161 -22.36 11.28 -7.77
CA ARG A 161 -23.34 12.23 -8.28
C ARG A 161 -23.41 13.51 -7.46
N ILE A 162 -23.38 13.41 -6.13
CA ILE A 162 -23.44 14.57 -5.25
C ILE A 162 -22.15 15.40 -5.34
N PHE A 163 -20.97 14.76 -5.35
CA PHE A 163 -19.69 15.47 -5.49
C PHE A 163 -19.52 16.13 -6.87
N ALA A 164 -20.22 15.63 -7.90
CA ALA A 164 -20.25 16.24 -9.23
C ALA A 164 -21.32 17.34 -9.40
N MET A 165 -22.17 17.59 -8.39
CA MET A 165 -23.20 18.64 -8.50
C MET A 165 -22.57 20.03 -8.61
N PRO A 166 -23.10 20.92 -9.48
CA PRO A 166 -22.74 22.33 -9.46
C PRO A 166 -23.05 22.95 -8.09
N PHE A 167 -22.19 23.84 -7.61
CA PHE A 167 -22.34 24.48 -6.29
C PHE A 167 -23.71 25.13 -6.10
N ALA A 168 -24.27 25.75 -7.15
CA ALA A 168 -25.59 26.37 -7.13
C ALA A 168 -26.76 25.39 -6.87
N GLN A 169 -26.55 24.09 -7.07
CA GLN A 169 -27.55 23.02 -6.88
C GLN A 169 -27.28 22.20 -5.60
N LEU A 170 -26.14 22.43 -4.94
CA LEU A 170 -25.73 21.69 -3.76
C LEU A 170 -26.43 22.25 -2.51
N SER A 171 -27.47 21.56 -2.05
CA SER A 171 -28.12 21.87 -0.78
C SER A 171 -27.28 21.33 0.40
N ILE A 172 -27.53 21.87 1.59
CA ILE A 172 -26.93 21.37 2.85
C ILE A 172 -27.22 19.87 3.04
N GLY A 173 -28.44 19.43 2.72
CA GLY A 173 -28.85 18.03 2.82
C GLY A 173 -28.08 17.13 1.87
N HIS A 174 -27.90 17.56 0.61
CA HIS A 174 -27.06 16.84 -0.36
C HIS A 174 -25.62 16.75 0.12
N ALA A 175 -25.03 17.84 0.61
CA ALA A 175 -23.65 17.84 1.09
C ALA A 175 -23.41 16.82 2.23
N TRP A 176 -24.28 16.79 3.24
CA TRP A 176 -24.17 15.81 4.34
C TRP A 176 -24.39 14.38 3.87
N LEU A 177 -25.37 14.15 3.00
CA LEU A 177 -25.61 12.82 2.43
C LEU A 177 -24.39 12.34 1.63
N GLY A 178 -23.81 13.20 0.79
CA GLY A 178 -22.60 12.90 0.02
C GLY A 178 -21.43 12.53 0.92
N LEU A 179 -21.22 13.28 2.02
CA LEU A 179 -20.17 12.99 2.99
C LEU A 179 -20.37 11.64 3.67
N VAL A 180 -21.61 11.31 4.09
CA VAL A 180 -21.93 10.01 4.70
C VAL A 180 -21.72 8.88 3.70
N CYS A 181 -22.24 9.00 2.47
CA CYS A 181 -22.06 8.02 1.41
C CYS A 181 -20.58 7.77 1.12
N TYR A 182 -19.78 8.82 0.99
CA TYR A 182 -18.34 8.70 0.75
C TYR A 182 -17.60 8.09 1.94
N THR A 183 -17.98 8.45 3.17
CA THR A 183 -17.42 7.86 4.40
C THR A 183 -17.65 6.34 4.44
N LEU A 184 -18.86 5.90 4.09
CA LEU A 184 -19.17 4.48 3.98
C LEU A 184 -18.44 3.82 2.81
N GLN A 185 -18.40 4.48 1.65
CA GLN A 185 -17.70 4.01 0.45
C GLN A 185 -16.23 3.73 0.77
N ILE A 186 -15.49 4.74 1.22
CA ILE A 186 -14.04 4.62 1.44
C ILE A 186 -13.71 3.52 2.46
N TYR A 187 -14.53 3.39 3.51
CA TYR A 187 -14.32 2.35 4.52
C TYR A 187 -14.63 0.95 4.02
N PHE A 188 -15.83 0.72 3.46
CA PHE A 188 -16.24 -0.62 3.04
C PHE A 188 -15.49 -1.08 1.79
N ASP A 189 -15.07 -0.15 0.95
CA ASP A 189 -14.21 -0.44 -0.18
C ASP A 189 -12.85 -0.98 0.31
N PHE A 190 -12.17 -0.19 1.13
CA PHE A 190 -10.80 -0.51 1.51
C PHE A 190 -10.70 -1.65 2.54
N SER A 191 -11.64 -1.68 3.50
CA SER A 191 -11.74 -2.81 4.42
C SER A 191 -12.22 -4.08 3.71
N GLY A 192 -13.03 -3.96 2.65
CA GLY A 192 -13.43 -5.07 1.79
C GLY A 192 -12.22 -5.69 1.06
N TYR A 193 -11.39 -4.86 0.42
CA TYR A 193 -10.13 -5.31 -0.19
C TYR A 193 -9.17 -5.92 0.82
N SER A 194 -9.03 -5.31 2.00
CA SER A 194 -8.18 -5.85 3.06
C SER A 194 -8.67 -7.22 3.54
N ASP A 195 -9.98 -7.41 3.70
CA ASP A 195 -10.58 -8.70 4.07
C ASP A 195 -10.36 -9.78 3.01
N MET A 196 -10.52 -9.42 1.73
CA MET A 196 -10.22 -10.32 0.61
C MET A 196 -8.75 -10.72 0.59
N ALA A 197 -7.83 -9.76 0.77
CA ALA A 197 -6.39 -10.00 0.83
C ALA A 197 -6.01 -10.92 2.00
N ILE A 198 -6.52 -10.65 3.20
CA ILE A 198 -6.30 -11.50 4.40
C ILE A 198 -6.88 -12.89 4.17
N GLY A 199 -8.07 -12.98 3.58
CA GLY A 199 -8.72 -14.25 3.24
C GLY A 199 -7.85 -15.09 2.32
N LEU A 200 -7.40 -14.53 1.19
CA LEU A 200 -6.50 -15.19 0.25
C LEU A 200 -5.16 -15.58 0.91
N GLY A 201 -4.59 -14.68 1.71
CA GLY A 201 -3.38 -14.97 2.49
C GLY A 201 -3.54 -16.26 3.29
N ARG A 202 -4.65 -16.39 4.04
CA ARG A 202 -4.96 -17.59 4.83
C ARG A 202 -5.11 -18.84 3.98
N MET A 203 -5.78 -18.76 2.83
CA MET A 203 -5.91 -19.90 1.91
C MET A 203 -4.56 -20.41 1.38
N PHE A 204 -3.59 -19.50 1.18
CA PHE A 204 -2.24 -19.86 0.73
C PHE A 204 -1.26 -20.19 1.87
N GLY A 205 -1.73 -20.21 3.13
CA GLY A 205 -0.91 -20.51 4.30
C GLY A 205 -0.17 -19.30 4.88
N PHE A 206 -0.46 -18.08 4.41
CA PHE A 206 0.08 -16.84 4.98
C PHE A 206 -0.84 -16.24 6.05
N ARG A 207 -0.24 -15.52 6.99
CA ARG A 207 -0.90 -14.72 8.02
C ARG A 207 -0.57 -13.25 7.79
N PHE A 208 -1.55 -12.49 7.35
CA PHE A 208 -1.42 -11.05 7.13
C PHE A 208 -1.95 -10.28 8.34
N PRO A 209 -1.41 -9.08 8.63
CA PRO A 209 -1.92 -8.25 9.69
C PRO A 209 -3.31 -7.69 9.35
N GLU A 210 -4.10 -7.41 10.39
CA GLU A 210 -5.36 -6.69 10.24
C GLU A 210 -5.10 -5.24 9.82
N ASN A 211 -5.92 -4.75 8.89
CA ASN A 211 -5.79 -3.37 8.40
C ASN A 211 -6.85 -2.42 8.97
N PHE A 212 -7.98 -2.95 9.45
CA PHE A 212 -9.08 -2.17 9.99
C PHE A 212 -9.63 -2.80 11.26
N ARG A 213 -9.94 -1.98 12.26
CA ARG A 213 -10.49 -2.44 13.55
C ARG A 213 -11.53 -1.49 14.10
N TRP A 214 -12.73 -1.52 13.50
CA TRP A 214 -13.87 -0.69 13.91
C TRP A 214 -13.47 0.79 14.09
N PRO A 215 -12.96 1.47 13.04
CA PRO A 215 -12.37 2.79 13.19
C PRO A 215 -13.37 3.88 13.62
N TYR A 216 -14.64 3.77 13.23
CA TYR A 216 -15.66 4.79 13.55
C TYR A 216 -16.23 4.72 14.97
N ILE A 217 -15.80 3.75 15.79
CA ILE A 217 -16.09 3.74 17.23
C ILE A 217 -14.91 4.27 18.06
N ALA A 218 -13.90 4.86 17.40
CA ALA A 218 -12.74 5.40 18.08
C ALA A 218 -13.12 6.55 19.02
N ALA A 219 -12.54 6.55 20.22
CA ALA A 219 -12.80 7.59 21.23
C ALA A 219 -11.95 8.87 21.04
N SER A 220 -10.96 8.83 20.14
CA SER A 220 -10.10 9.97 19.81
C SER A 220 -9.50 9.82 18.41
N VAL A 221 -8.94 10.91 17.88
CA VAL A 221 -8.22 10.90 16.60
C VAL A 221 -7.03 9.93 16.64
N GLN A 222 -6.32 9.84 17.77
CA GLN A 222 -5.22 8.90 17.92
C GLN A 222 -5.70 7.44 17.90
N ASP A 223 -6.83 7.14 18.54
CA ASP A 223 -7.43 5.80 18.51
C ASP A 223 -7.94 5.46 17.09
N PHE A 224 -8.46 6.44 16.34
CA PHE A 224 -8.86 6.24 14.95
C PHE A 224 -7.68 5.77 14.09
N TRP A 225 -6.52 6.43 14.17
CA TRP A 225 -5.32 6.03 13.41
C TRP A 225 -4.70 4.69 13.84
N ARG A 226 -5.02 4.21 15.04
CA ARG A 226 -4.67 2.86 15.50
C ARG A 226 -5.63 1.78 14.98
N ARG A 227 -6.74 2.19 14.36
CA ARG A 227 -7.82 1.31 13.86
C ARG A 227 -8.06 1.42 12.36
N TRP A 228 -7.63 2.51 11.73
CA TRP A 228 -7.75 2.78 10.31
C TRP A 228 -6.42 2.56 9.60
N HIS A 229 -6.43 1.77 8.53
CA HIS A 229 -5.26 1.50 7.70
C HIS A 229 -4.00 1.14 8.52
N ILE A 230 -4.19 0.25 9.49
CA ILE A 230 -3.25 -0.06 10.58
C ILE A 230 -1.87 -0.40 10.01
N SER A 231 -1.80 -1.22 8.96
CA SER A 231 -0.53 -1.64 8.39
C SER A 231 0.30 -0.47 7.88
N LEU A 232 -0.35 0.52 7.24
CA LEU A 232 0.32 1.73 6.74
C LEU A 232 0.81 2.61 7.89
N SER A 233 -0.06 2.86 8.88
CA SER A 233 0.30 3.63 10.07
C SER A 233 1.48 3.01 10.80
N THR A 234 1.49 1.69 10.97
CA THR A 234 2.61 0.97 11.60
C THR A 234 3.88 1.00 10.74
N TRP A 235 3.74 0.94 9.41
CA TRP A 235 4.88 1.02 8.51
C TRP A 235 5.53 2.40 8.60
N PHE A 236 4.77 3.49 8.48
CA PHE A 236 5.34 4.84 8.63
C PHE A 236 5.98 5.05 10.00
N ARG A 237 5.35 4.55 11.06
CA ARG A 237 5.95 4.63 12.39
C ARG A 237 7.32 3.93 12.43
N ASP A 238 7.39 2.68 12.01
CA ASP A 238 8.57 1.82 12.19
C ASP A 238 9.71 2.12 11.19
N TYR A 239 9.38 2.56 9.96
CA TYR A 239 10.35 2.79 8.87
C TYR A 239 10.69 4.25 8.62
N LEU A 240 9.88 5.21 9.10
CA LEU A 240 10.09 6.64 8.89
C LEU A 240 10.17 7.42 10.21
N TYR A 241 9.13 7.37 11.05
CA TYR A 241 9.03 8.24 12.23
C TYR A 241 10.06 7.92 13.31
N VAL A 242 10.14 6.66 13.76
CA VAL A 242 11.09 6.25 14.81
C VAL A 242 12.55 6.47 14.40
N PRO A 243 12.99 6.12 13.16
CA PRO A 243 14.34 6.42 12.70
C PRO A 243 14.70 7.91 12.66
N LEU A 244 13.72 8.79 12.55
CA LEU A 244 13.90 10.25 12.56
C LEU A 244 13.86 10.85 13.98
N GLY A 245 13.86 10.02 15.03
CA GLY A 245 13.88 10.47 16.43
C GLY A 245 12.50 10.61 17.08
N GLY A 246 11.45 10.08 16.45
CA GLY A 246 10.13 9.95 17.06
C GLY A 246 10.08 8.87 18.14
N ASN A 247 9.28 9.10 19.19
CA ASN A 247 8.97 8.12 20.26
C ASN A 247 7.52 7.61 20.14
#